data_AF-A0A1E3GLG3-F1
#
_entry.id   AF-A0A1E3GLG3-F1
#
_cell.length_a   1.000
_cell.length_b   1.000
_cell.length_c   1.000
_cell.angle_alpha   90.00
_cell.angle_beta   90.00
_cell.angle_gamma   90.00
#
_symmetry.space_group_name_H-M   'P 1'
#
loop_
_entity.id
_entity.type
_entity.pdbx_description
1 polymer ?
#
loop_
_entity_poly.entity_id
_entity_poly.type
_entity_poly.pdbx_seq_one_letter_code
_entity_poly.pdbx_strand_id
1 'polypeptide(L)'
;MNNLEIFDILEKVKNIIVIPPDIKKILNEVNLNIQKTQAFGTPLGCFILAEGGMGKTTICKAIMSQYKSSYEEIDGAVQQKIPAFYIEVPSPVTVKSLAAHMLTQFNDPTPTIGDTLQLTNRLCQCIENCQTKLVILDEFHHLVDLTKTDPRQYRGQSIPLNS
;
A
#
# COMPACT_ATOMS: atom_id res chain seq x y z
N MET A 1 -13.28 40.75 -4.70
CA MET A 1 -12.92 39.36 -4.38
C MET A 1 -11.43 39.35 -4.11
N ASN A 2 -11.03 39.19 -2.85
CA ASN A 2 -9.63 39.35 -2.45
C ASN A 2 -8.82 38.09 -2.78
N ASN A 3 -7.53 38.24 -3.13
CA ASN A 3 -6.66 37.11 -3.47
C ASN A 3 -6.64 36.02 -2.38
N LEU A 4 -6.78 36.37 -1.10
CA LEU A 4 -6.92 35.40 0.00
C LEU A 4 -8.16 34.51 -0.14
N GLU A 5 -9.32 35.07 -0.54
CA GLU A 5 -10.55 34.28 -0.74
C GLU A 5 -10.43 33.32 -1.93
N ILE A 6 -9.68 33.72 -2.97
CA ILE A 6 -9.38 32.87 -4.13
C ILE A 6 -8.46 31.70 -3.72
N PHE A 7 -7.44 31.95 -2.90
CA PHE A 7 -6.56 30.89 -2.39
C PHE A 7 -7.32 29.90 -1.49
N ASP A 8 -8.23 30.36 -0.64
CA ASP A 8 -9.07 29.49 0.20
C ASP A 8 -10.02 28.62 -0.63
N ILE A 9 -10.57 29.16 -1.73
CA ILE A 9 -11.40 28.39 -2.67
C ILE A 9 -10.53 27.37 -3.43
N LEU A 10 -9.32 27.73 -3.85
CA LEU A 10 -8.39 26.82 -4.54
C LEU A 10 -7.85 25.72 -3.60
N GLU A 11 -7.63 26.00 -2.32
CA GLU A 11 -7.31 24.99 -1.31
C GLU A 11 -8.47 24.02 -1.09
N LYS A 12 -9.71 24.52 -1.05
CA LYS A 12 -10.92 23.66 -0.93
C LYS A 12 -11.16 22.83 -2.20
N VAL A 13 -10.83 23.35 -3.38
CA VAL A 13 -11.01 22.65 -4.67
C VAL A 13 -9.87 21.65 -4.94
N LYS A 14 -8.66 21.85 -4.41
CA LYS A 14 -7.54 20.89 -4.53
C LYS A 14 -7.84 19.49 -3.97
N ASN A 15 -8.83 19.37 -3.08
CA ASN A 15 -9.26 18.09 -2.49
C ASN A 15 -10.46 17.45 -3.20
N ILE A 16 -10.95 18.02 -4.30
CA ILE A 16 -11.97 17.39 -5.12
C ILE A 16 -11.26 16.39 -6.04
N ILE A 17 -10.99 15.19 -5.52
CA ILE A 17 -10.63 14.05 -6.36
C ILE A 17 -11.89 13.70 -7.15
N VAL A 18 -11.97 14.16 -8.40
CA VAL A 18 -12.94 13.63 -9.37
C VAL A 18 -12.51 12.18 -9.62
N ILE A 19 -13.19 11.23 -8.98
CA ILE A 19 -12.91 9.80 -9.11
C ILE A 19 -13.28 9.41 -10.55
N PRO A 20 -12.32 9.18 -11.45
CA PRO A 20 -12.61 8.62 -12.76
C PRO A 20 -13.29 7.25 -12.59
N PRO A 21 -14.15 6.82 -13.53
CA PRO A 21 -14.87 5.55 -13.45
C PRO A 21 -13.97 4.36 -13.12
N ASP A 22 -12.73 4.37 -13.61
CA ASP A 22 -11.77 3.30 -13.39
C ASP A 22 -11.19 3.28 -11.97
N ILE A 23 -11.03 4.44 -11.31
CA ILE A 23 -10.62 4.48 -9.90
C ILE A 23 -11.71 3.87 -9.03
N LYS A 24 -12.98 4.18 -9.29
CA LYS A 24 -14.10 3.57 -8.54
C LYS A 24 -14.11 2.05 -8.69
N LYS A 25 -13.86 1.55 -9.90
CA LYS A 25 -13.73 0.11 -10.16
C LYS A 25 -12.58 -0.51 -9.37
N ILE A 26 -11.40 0.12 -9.39
CA ILE A 26 -10.23 -0.35 -8.62
C ILE A 26 -10.53 -0.37 -7.12
N LEU A 27 -11.13 0.68 -6.58
CA LEU A 27 -11.51 0.75 -5.17
C LEU A 27 -12.48 -0.38 -4.78
N ASN A 28 -13.46 -0.66 -5.63
CA ASN A 28 -14.39 -1.76 -5.41
C ASN A 28 -13.67 -3.12 -5.40
N GLU A 29 -12.75 -3.36 -6.34
CA GLU A 29 -11.98 -4.61 -6.39
C GLU A 29 -11.04 -4.76 -5.18
N VAL A 30 -10.36 -3.68 -4.76
CA VAL A 30 -9.53 -3.67 -3.54
C VAL A 30 -10.38 -4.03 -2.32
N ASN A 31 -11.53 -3.38 -2.16
CA ASN A 31 -12.44 -3.64 -1.05
C ASN A 31 -12.99 -5.08 -1.07
N LEU A 32 -13.33 -5.59 -2.25
CA LEU A 32 -13.76 -6.97 -2.43
C LEU A 32 -12.66 -7.96 -2.04
N ASN A 33 -11.41 -7.71 -2.42
CA ASN A 33 -10.27 -8.57 -2.07
C ASN A 33 -9.97 -8.56 -0.56
N ILE A 34 -10.12 -7.41 0.11
CA ILE A 34 -10.01 -7.33 1.57
C ILE A 34 -11.08 -8.19 2.24
N GLN A 35 -12.35 -8.10 1.80
CA GLN A 35 -13.43 -8.92 2.35
C GLN A 35 -13.23 -10.42 2.11
N LYS A 36 -12.83 -10.81 0.89
CA LYS A 36 -12.51 -12.20 0.57
C LYS A 36 -11.32 -12.73 1.36
N THR A 37 -10.28 -11.92 1.57
CA THR A 37 -9.12 -12.29 2.40
C THR A 37 -9.56 -12.62 3.83
N GLN A 38 -10.44 -11.82 4.40
CA GLN A 38 -11.01 -12.07 5.74
C GLN A 38 -11.87 -13.34 5.76
N ALA A 39 -12.67 -13.58 4.72
CA ALA A 39 -13.57 -14.74 4.65
C ALA A 39 -12.82 -16.07 4.45
N PHE A 40 -11.74 -16.06 3.66
CA PHE A 40 -11.02 -17.28 3.27
C PHE A 40 -9.72 -17.50 4.06
N GLY A 41 -9.30 -16.52 4.88
CA GLY A 41 -8.03 -16.58 5.62
C GLY A 41 -6.78 -16.61 4.73
N THR A 42 -6.92 -16.31 3.44
CA THR A 42 -5.83 -16.32 2.45
C THR A 42 -5.70 -14.93 1.83
N PRO A 43 -4.50 -14.29 1.85
CA PRO A 43 -4.29 -12.99 1.24
C PRO A 43 -4.59 -12.98 -0.25
N LEU A 44 -5.41 -12.02 -0.69
CA LEU A 44 -5.69 -11.76 -2.09
C LEU A 44 -5.13 -10.40 -2.50
N GLY A 45 -4.53 -10.36 -3.69
CA GLY A 45 -3.96 -9.14 -4.27
C GLY A 45 -4.39 -8.95 -5.72
N CYS A 46 -4.19 -7.74 -6.22
CA CYS A 46 -4.40 -7.37 -7.61
C CYS A 46 -3.24 -6.50 -8.12
N PHE A 47 -2.98 -6.56 -9.43
CA PHE A 47 -2.02 -5.66 -10.08
C PHE A 47 -2.75 -4.53 -10.79
N ILE A 48 -2.28 -3.30 -10.58
CA ILE A 48 -2.73 -2.11 -11.30
C ILE A 48 -1.67 -1.80 -12.36
N LEU A 49 -2.04 -1.99 -13.62
CA LEU A 49 -1.17 -1.70 -14.77
C LEU A 49 -1.61 -0.39 -15.41
N ALA A 50 -0.72 0.59 -15.42
CA ALA A 50 -0.94 1.89 -16.07
C ALA A 50 0.40 2.42 -16.59
N GLU A 51 0.36 3.27 -17.61
CA GLU A 51 1.53 4.03 -18.04
C GLU A 51 1.93 5.09 -17.00
N GLY A 52 3.16 5.59 -17.10
CA GLY A 52 3.63 6.71 -16.27
C GLY A 52 2.72 7.93 -16.50
N GLY A 53 2.36 8.63 -15.42
CA GLY A 53 1.48 9.80 -15.48
C GLY A 53 -0.03 9.51 -15.47
N MET A 54 -0.45 8.23 -15.49
CA MET A 54 -1.87 7.84 -15.46
C MET A 54 -2.50 7.82 -14.04
N GLY A 55 -1.92 8.55 -13.08
CA GLY A 55 -2.52 8.72 -11.76
C GLY A 55 -2.45 7.52 -10.81
N LYS A 56 -1.53 6.56 -11.01
CA LYS A 56 -1.32 5.42 -10.07
C LYS A 56 -1.09 5.88 -8.64
N THR A 57 -0.20 6.84 -8.42
CA THR A 57 0.01 7.43 -7.09
C THR A 57 -1.25 8.12 -6.55
N THR A 58 -2.07 8.72 -7.43
CA THR A 58 -3.37 9.29 -7.05
C THR A 58 -4.35 8.21 -6.58
N ILE A 59 -4.36 7.05 -7.24
CA ILE A 59 -5.14 5.88 -6.83
C ILE A 59 -4.65 5.36 -5.48
N CYS A 60 -3.34 5.22 -5.28
CA CYS A 60 -2.76 4.82 -4.00
C CYS A 60 -3.20 5.77 -2.89
N LYS A 61 -3.12 7.10 -3.10
CA LYS A 61 -3.60 8.11 -2.14
C LYS A 61 -5.10 7.99 -1.86
N ALA A 62 -5.91 7.76 -2.90
CA ALA A 62 -7.36 7.58 -2.75
C ALA A 62 -7.69 6.33 -1.90
N ILE A 63 -6.98 5.21 -2.12
CA ILE A 63 -7.11 4.00 -1.31
C ILE A 63 -6.69 4.27 0.13
N MET A 64 -5.50 4.85 0.34
CA MET A 64 -4.96 5.14 1.67
C MET A 64 -5.89 6.07 2.48
N SER A 65 -6.59 7.00 1.83
CA SER A 65 -7.53 7.89 2.52
C SER A 65 -8.76 7.19 3.12
N GLN A 66 -9.11 5.99 2.64
CA GLN A 66 -10.19 5.16 3.19
C GLN A 66 -9.76 4.36 4.43
N TYR A 67 -8.44 4.18 4.61
CA TYR A 67 -7.84 3.34 5.64
C TYR A 67 -6.83 4.15 6.44
N LYS A 68 -7.33 5.13 7.20
CA LYS A 68 -6.48 6.04 7.98
C LYS A 68 -5.83 5.32 9.16
N SER A 69 -4.53 5.58 9.36
CA SER A 69 -3.82 5.16 10.56
C SER A 69 -4.38 5.85 11.80
N SER A 70 -4.31 5.15 12.93
CA SER A 70 -4.76 5.65 14.23
C SER A 70 -3.84 5.15 15.33
N TYR A 71 -4.01 5.70 16.52
CA TYR A 71 -3.42 5.20 17.76
C TYR A 71 -4.55 4.82 18.71
N GLU A 72 -4.43 3.66 19.33
CA GLU A 72 -5.39 3.14 20.29
C GLU A 72 -4.67 2.78 21.57
N GLU A 73 -5.25 3.13 22.72
CA GLU A 73 -4.72 2.71 24.02
C GLU A 73 -5.37 1.37 24.40
N ILE A 74 -4.54 0.34 24.58
CA ILE A 74 -4.97 -1.01 24.94
C ILE A 74 -4.10 -1.44 26.13
N ASP A 75 -4.75 -1.76 27.25
CA ASP A 75 -4.08 -2.19 28.50
C ASP A 75 -2.96 -1.23 28.98
N GLY A 76 -3.17 0.07 28.80
CA GLY A 76 -2.21 1.12 29.19
C GLY A 76 -1.01 1.27 28.25
N ALA A 77 -0.99 0.56 27.12
CA ALA A 77 -0.01 0.72 26.05
C ALA A 77 -0.64 1.40 24.82
N VAL A 78 0.09 2.34 24.22
CA VAL A 78 -0.31 2.95 22.95
C VAL A 78 0.06 2.00 21.81
N GLN A 79 -0.94 1.47 21.12
CA GLN A 79 -0.77 0.66 19.92
C GLN A 79 -1.07 1.49 18.67
N GLN A 80 -0.15 1.45 17.70
CA GLN A 80 -0.38 2.05 16.38
C GLN A 80 -1.17 1.10 15.49
N LYS A 81 -2.20 1.60 14.82
CA LYS A 81 -2.92 0.89 13.74
C LYS A 81 -2.54 1.48 12.39
N ILE A 82 -2.20 0.61 11.44
CA ILE A 82 -1.82 0.98 10.07
C ILE A 82 -2.64 0.10 9.10
N PRO A 83 -3.95 0.35 8.94
CA PRO A 83 -4.83 -0.54 8.19
C PRO A 83 -4.50 -0.60 6.69
N ALA A 84 -3.91 0.45 6.13
CA ALA A 84 -3.27 0.41 4.82
C ALA A 84 -1.82 0.87 4.94
N PHE A 85 -0.90 0.02 4.45
CA PHE A 85 0.52 0.26 4.42
C PHE A 85 0.95 0.52 2.98
N TYR A 86 1.66 1.61 2.73
CA TYR A 86 2.16 1.99 1.41
C TYR A 86 3.67 2.03 1.43
N ILE A 87 4.30 1.43 0.41
CA ILE A 87 5.74 1.55 0.17
C ILE A 87 5.99 1.72 -1.32
N GLU A 88 6.84 2.68 -1.65
CA GLU A 88 7.48 2.77 -2.97
C GLU A 88 8.70 1.85 -2.96
N VAL A 89 8.72 0.86 -3.83
CA VAL A 89 9.80 -0.13 -3.87
C VAL A 89 11.07 0.54 -4.41
N PRO A 90 12.15 0.62 -3.62
CA PRO A 90 13.38 1.27 -4.06
C PRO A 90 14.06 0.48 -5.19
N SER A 91 14.95 1.13 -5.95
CA SER A 91 15.81 0.48 -6.93
C SER A 91 17.27 0.91 -6.72
N PRO A 92 18.24 -0.03 -6.60
CA PRO A 92 18.06 -1.49 -6.57
C PRO A 92 17.51 -1.99 -5.22
N VAL A 93 16.75 -3.09 -5.24
CA VAL A 93 16.21 -3.72 -4.03
C VAL A 93 16.58 -5.20 -3.98
N THR A 94 16.61 -5.79 -2.79
CA THR A 94 16.70 -7.24 -2.56
C THR A 94 15.55 -7.65 -1.64
N VAL A 95 15.19 -8.93 -1.57
CA VAL A 95 14.16 -9.40 -0.62
C VAL A 95 14.48 -8.96 0.82
N LYS A 96 15.75 -9.07 1.21
CA LYS A 96 16.22 -8.67 2.54
C LYS A 96 16.10 -7.15 2.75
N SER A 97 16.54 -6.35 1.79
CA SER A 97 16.50 -4.90 1.92
C SER A 97 15.09 -4.33 1.83
N LEU A 98 14.18 -4.97 1.09
CA LEU A 98 12.75 -4.62 1.12
C LEU A 98 12.16 -4.88 2.49
N ALA A 99 12.39 -6.08 3.06
CA ALA A 99 11.87 -6.42 4.39
C ALA A 99 12.37 -5.41 5.45
N ALA A 100 13.66 -5.06 5.40
CA ALA A 100 14.23 -4.04 6.27
C ALA A 100 13.62 -2.64 6.06
N HIS A 101 13.36 -2.26 4.81
CA HIS A 101 12.72 -0.99 4.49
C HIS A 101 11.28 -0.95 5.04
N MET A 102 10.51 -2.03 4.86
CA MET A 102 9.16 -2.12 5.39
C MET A 102 9.15 -2.07 6.92
N LEU A 103 10.04 -2.81 7.58
CA LEU A 103 10.22 -2.76 9.04
C LEU A 103 10.54 -1.35 9.54
N THR A 104 11.38 -0.61 8.81
CA THR A 104 11.69 0.79 9.13
C THR A 104 10.42 1.66 9.12
N GLN A 105 9.53 1.48 8.14
CA GLN A 105 8.27 2.22 8.07
C GLN A 105 7.25 1.78 9.14
N PHE A 106 7.35 0.55 9.63
CA PHE A 106 6.60 0.06 10.81
C PHE A 106 7.20 0.50 12.15
N ASN A 107 8.27 1.32 12.16
CA ASN A 107 8.99 1.74 13.36
C ASN A 107 9.59 0.57 14.18
N ASP A 108 10.00 -0.50 13.50
CA ASP A 108 10.74 -1.57 14.13
C ASP A 108 12.08 -1.04 14.70
N PRO A 109 12.48 -1.43 15.93
CA PRO A 109 13.66 -0.86 16.59
C PRO A 109 14.99 -1.31 15.98
N THR A 110 15.02 -2.42 15.26
CA THR A 110 16.25 -2.98 14.68
C THR A 110 15.99 -3.52 13.27
N PRO A 111 15.58 -2.65 12.33
CA PRO A 111 14.95 -3.07 11.07
C PRO A 111 15.92 -3.74 10.10
N THR A 112 17.22 -3.57 10.30
CA THR A 112 18.29 -4.14 9.45
C THR A 112 18.99 -5.35 10.09
N ILE A 113 18.70 -5.65 11.36
CA ILE A 113 19.40 -6.70 12.12
C ILE A 113 18.67 -8.02 11.95
N GLY A 114 19.40 -9.00 11.40
CA GLY A 114 18.95 -10.37 11.23
C GLY A 114 19.20 -10.93 9.83
N ASP A 115 18.91 -12.21 9.67
CA ASP A 115 18.80 -12.86 8.37
C ASP A 115 17.42 -12.62 7.72
N THR A 116 17.25 -13.09 6.49
CA THR A 116 16.00 -12.89 5.74
C THR A 116 14.78 -13.51 6.43
N LEU A 117 14.93 -14.67 7.08
CA LEU A 117 13.83 -15.35 7.76
C LEU A 117 13.42 -14.56 9.01
N GLN A 118 14.39 -14.10 9.79
CA GLN A 118 14.17 -13.27 10.97
C GLN A 118 13.45 -11.97 10.61
N LEU A 119 13.90 -11.27 9.56
CA LEU A 119 13.26 -10.04 9.10
C LEU A 119 11.84 -10.30 8.57
N THR A 120 11.63 -11.41 7.85
CA THR A 120 10.30 -11.79 7.34
C THR A 120 9.32 -12.06 8.48
N ASN A 121 9.74 -12.83 9.48
CA ASN A 121 8.88 -13.15 10.63
C ASN A 121 8.49 -11.90 11.42
N ARG A 122 9.44 -10.98 11.63
CA ARG A 122 9.17 -9.69 12.28
C ARG A 122 8.21 -8.84 11.46
N LEU A 123 8.38 -8.81 10.14
CA LEU A 123 7.48 -8.08 9.26
C LEU A 123 6.04 -8.62 9.36
N CYS A 124 5.85 -9.93 9.39
CA CYS A 124 4.54 -10.55 9.63
C CYS A 124 3.95 -10.10 10.96
N GLN A 125 4.74 -10.11 12.04
CA GLN A 125 4.29 -9.63 13.36
C GLN A 125 3.91 -8.13 13.33
N CYS A 126 4.66 -7.28 12.63
CA CYS A 126 4.31 -5.88 12.46
C CYS A 126 2.97 -5.71 11.71
N ILE A 127 2.76 -6.46 10.63
CA ILE A 127 1.51 -6.47 9.85
C ILE A 127 0.32 -6.86 10.74
N GLU A 128 0.47 -7.92 11.54
CA GLU A 128 -0.57 -8.39 12.46
C GLU A 128 -0.85 -7.39 13.59
N ASN A 129 0.19 -6.93 14.29
CA ASN A 129 0.07 -6.02 15.43
C ASN A 129 -0.48 -4.65 15.03
N CYS A 130 -0.11 -4.16 13.85
CA CYS A 130 -0.65 -2.91 13.30
C CYS A 130 -2.04 -3.08 12.68
N GLN A 131 -2.62 -4.29 12.70
CA GLN A 131 -3.89 -4.63 12.06
C GLN A 131 -3.95 -4.19 10.59
N THR A 132 -2.84 -4.39 9.88
CA THR A 132 -2.71 -4.03 8.47
C THR A 132 -3.60 -4.95 7.63
N LYS A 133 -4.54 -4.37 6.89
CA LYS A 133 -5.47 -5.09 6.01
C LYS A 133 -5.05 -5.04 4.55
N LEU A 134 -4.26 -4.02 4.19
CA LEU A 134 -3.82 -3.78 2.83
C LEU A 134 -2.36 -3.34 2.81
N VAL A 135 -1.57 -3.96 1.92
CA VAL A 135 -0.20 -3.55 1.61
C VAL A 135 -0.17 -3.12 0.14
N ILE A 136 0.28 -1.90 -0.11
CA ILE A 136 0.42 -1.30 -1.44
C ILE A 136 1.92 -1.22 -1.75
N LEU A 137 2.34 -1.89 -2.82
CA LEU A 137 3.70 -1.86 -3.34
C LEU A 137 3.69 -1.03 -4.63
N ASP A 138 4.16 0.21 -4.57
CA ASP A 138 4.36 1.04 -5.77
C ASP A 138 5.70 0.70 -6.42
N GLU A 139 5.78 0.81 -7.74
CA GLU A 139 6.95 0.42 -8.54
C GLU A 139 7.46 -1.02 -8.30
N PHE A 140 6.51 -1.97 -8.12
CA PHE A 140 6.78 -3.39 -7.88
C PHE A 140 7.71 -4.05 -8.91
N HIS A 141 7.81 -3.52 -10.13
CA HIS A 141 8.65 -4.09 -11.18
C HIS A 141 10.14 -4.17 -10.78
N HIS A 142 10.61 -3.31 -9.87
CA HIS A 142 11.95 -3.39 -9.26
C HIS A 142 12.20 -4.72 -8.50
N LEU A 143 11.16 -5.40 -8.01
CA LEU A 143 11.26 -6.71 -7.36
C LEU A 143 11.26 -7.87 -8.35
N VAL A 144 10.51 -7.77 -9.45
CA VAL A 144 10.40 -8.83 -10.47
C VAL A 144 11.74 -9.04 -11.18
N ASP A 145 12.53 -7.97 -11.32
CA ASP A 145 13.88 -8.05 -11.87
C ASP A 145 14.85 -8.92 -11.03
N LEU A 146 14.53 -9.15 -9.75
CA LEU A 146 15.31 -10.05 -8.88
C LEU A 146 14.97 -11.53 -9.07
N THR A 147 13.76 -11.83 -9.55
CA THR A 147 13.22 -13.18 -9.65
C THR A 147 13.20 -13.67 -11.09
N LYS A 148 14.30 -13.49 -11.85
CA LYS A 148 14.45 -14.04 -13.21
C LYS A 148 14.52 -15.59 -13.20
N THR A 149 13.45 -16.21 -12.74
CA THR A 149 13.12 -17.63 -12.74
C THR A 149 11.63 -17.74 -13.09
N ASP A 150 11.36 -18.26 -14.30
CA ASP A 150 10.08 -18.56 -14.96
C ASP A 150 8.84 -17.65 -14.67
N PRO A 151 8.43 -16.75 -15.60
CA PRO A 151 7.27 -15.84 -15.45
C PRO A 151 5.88 -16.53 -15.40
N ARG A 152 5.78 -17.86 -15.47
CA ARG A 152 4.50 -18.60 -15.51
C ARG A 152 3.77 -18.73 -14.16
N GLN A 153 4.31 -18.22 -13.05
CA GLN A 153 3.73 -18.45 -11.71
C GLN A 153 2.91 -17.30 -11.11
N TYR A 154 2.90 -16.10 -11.72
CA TYR A 154 2.11 -14.99 -11.18
C TYR A 154 0.62 -15.11 -11.55
N ARG A 155 -0.16 -15.80 -10.72
CA ARG A 155 -1.64 -15.77 -10.77
C ARG A 155 -2.18 -14.56 -9.99
N GLY A 156 -1.96 -13.36 -10.50
CA GLY A 156 -2.66 -12.16 -10.05
C GLY A 156 -3.71 -11.75 -11.09
N GLN A 157 -4.91 -11.33 -10.66
CA GLN A 157 -5.85 -10.67 -11.58
C GLN A 157 -5.29 -9.28 -11.91
N SER A 158 -5.07 -9.03 -13.21
CA SER A 158 -4.69 -7.71 -13.71
C SER A 158 -5.96 -6.86 -13.91
N ILE A 159 -5.96 -5.65 -13.38
CA ILE A 159 -7.02 -4.67 -13.63
C ILE A 159 -6.46 -3.66 -14.66
N PRO A 160 -6.90 -3.72 -15.93
CA PRO A 160 -6.50 -2.73 -16.91
C PRO A 160 -7.20 -1.39 -16.62
N LEU A 161 -6.42 -0.31 -16.65
CA LEU A 161 -6.92 1.06 -16.75
C LEU A 161 -7.08 1.36 -18.25
N ASN A 162 -8.32 1.33 -18.75
CA ASN A 162 -8.59 1.67 -20.15
C ASN A 162 -8.75 3.19 -20.29
N SER A 163 -8.26 3.72 -21.41
CA SER A 163 -8.43 5.11 -21.85
C SER A 163 -9.85 5.44 -22.32
#